data_AF-A0A352CQ28-F1
#
_entry.id   AF-A0A352CQ28-F1
#
_cell.length_a   1.000
_cell.length_b   1.000
_cell.length_c   1.000
_cell.angle_alpha   90.00
_cell.angle_beta   90.00
_cell.angle_gamma   90.00
#
_symmetry.space_group_name_H-M   'P 1'
#
loop_
_entity.id
_entity.type
_entity.pdbx_description
1 polymer ?
#
loop_
_entity_poly.entity_id
_entity_poly.type
_entity_poly.pdbx_seq_one_letter_code
_entity_poly.pdbx_strand_id
1 'polypeptide(L)'
;SDVLLSTVITVVAIILALGLFMVLPYLASLIFRPLTGEGIVLSLIEGAIRMLIFIGYILLISRMEDIRRVFMYHGAEHKCINCIEAGLPLTVDNVRRASREHRRCGTSFLLYVMLISIIFFAFIQTDDRILKVVLRVVLIPIIAGVSYEFIRLAGRSENPVVRLVSRPGLWLQKLTTREPDDEMIKVGIRSVDEVFDWEGFLKENFAGGSREDTGSED
;
A
#
# COMPACT_ATOMS: atom_id res chain seq x y z
N SER A 1 -21.38 -20.34 21.24
CA SER A 1 -20.05 -20.90 20.88
C SER A 1 -19.33 -20.01 19.87
N ASP A 2 -20.00 -19.58 18.80
CA ASP A 2 -19.32 -18.95 17.63
C ASP A 2 -18.78 -17.55 17.89
N VAL A 3 -19.51 -16.73 18.67
CA VAL A 3 -19.01 -15.41 19.11
C VAL A 3 -17.76 -15.56 19.98
N LEU A 4 -17.76 -16.55 20.87
CA LEU A 4 -16.64 -16.82 21.76
C LEU A 4 -15.41 -17.29 20.96
N LEU A 5 -15.61 -18.19 19.99
CA LEU A 5 -14.57 -18.65 19.08
C LEU A 5 -13.99 -17.50 18.24
N SER A 6 -14.84 -16.68 17.63
CA SER A 6 -14.41 -15.51 16.83
C SER A 6 -13.64 -14.49 17.68
N THR A 7 -14.09 -14.25 18.91
CA THR A 7 -13.41 -13.36 19.85
C THR A 7 -12.02 -13.88 20.19
N VAL A 8 -11.90 -15.18 20.52
CA VAL A 8 -10.62 -15.81 20.83
C VAL A 8 -9.66 -15.73 19.64
N ILE A 9 -10.14 -16.06 18.43
CA ILE A 9 -9.33 -15.97 17.20
C ILE A 9 -8.83 -14.53 16.99
N THR A 10 -9.70 -13.54 17.16
CA THR A 10 -9.35 -12.12 16.99
C THR A 10 -8.30 -11.67 18.00
N VAL A 11 -8.46 -12.02 19.28
CA VAL A 11 -7.48 -11.68 20.33
C VAL A 11 -6.13 -12.33 20.04
N VAL A 12 -6.11 -13.61 19.68
CA VAL A 12 -4.89 -14.33 19.31
C VAL A 12 -4.22 -13.68 18.09
N ALA A 13 -4.99 -13.34 17.06
CA ALA A 13 -4.46 -12.68 15.86
C ALA A 13 -3.83 -11.31 16.17
N ILE A 14 -4.45 -10.51 17.04
CA ILE A 14 -3.88 -9.23 17.49
C ILE A 14 -2.58 -9.45 18.25
N ILE A 15 -2.54 -10.40 19.19
CA ILE A 15 -1.32 -10.72 19.96
C ILE A 15 -0.20 -11.17 19.02
N LEU A 16 -0.50 -12.05 18.06
CA LEU A 16 0.47 -12.51 17.06
C LEU A 16 0.94 -11.35 16.17
N ALA A 17 0.06 -10.44 15.75
CA ALA A 17 0.43 -9.28 14.96
C ALA A 17 1.36 -8.33 15.74
N LEU A 18 1.04 -8.01 17.00
CA LEU A 18 1.90 -7.21 17.87
C LEU A 18 3.25 -7.91 18.11
N GLY A 19 3.23 -9.22 18.35
CA GLY A 19 4.42 -10.05 18.49
C GLY A 19 5.30 -9.98 17.24
N LEU A 20 4.74 -10.22 16.05
CA LEU A 20 5.46 -10.30 14.79
C LEU A 20 5.98 -8.94 14.30
N PHE A 21 5.18 -7.87 14.42
CA PHE A 21 5.50 -6.58 13.81
C PHE A 21 6.05 -5.53 14.77
N MET A 22 5.91 -5.71 16.09
CA MET A 22 6.45 -4.78 17.09
C MET A 22 7.54 -5.42 17.94
N VAL A 23 7.26 -6.56 18.56
CA VAL A 23 8.18 -7.19 19.53
C VAL A 23 9.35 -7.86 18.82
N LEU A 24 9.08 -8.68 17.80
CA LEU A 24 10.10 -9.45 17.09
C LEU A 24 11.18 -8.57 16.44
N PRO A 25 10.86 -7.47 15.71
CA PRO A 25 11.89 -6.62 15.13
C PRO A 25 12.77 -5.94 16.19
N TYR A 26 12.19 -5.56 17.33
CA TYR A 26 12.92 -4.99 18.45
C TYR A 26 13.87 -6.02 19.08
N LEU A 27 13.38 -7.22 19.40
CA LEU A 27 14.23 -8.27 19.98
C LEU A 27 15.34 -8.68 19.01
N ALA A 28 15.04 -8.78 17.72
CA ALA A 28 16.02 -9.10 16.69
C ALA A 28 17.08 -7.99 16.55
N SER A 29 16.73 -6.72 16.72
CA SER A 29 17.72 -5.63 16.67
C SER A 29 18.69 -5.66 17.86
N LEU A 30 18.27 -6.16 19.03
CA LEU A 30 19.15 -6.28 20.21
C LEU A 30 20.38 -7.17 19.98
N ILE A 31 20.32 -8.11 19.02
CA ILE A 31 21.46 -8.95 18.63
C ILE A 31 22.62 -8.10 18.09
N PHE A 32 22.30 -6.96 17.45
CA PHE A 32 23.28 -6.05 16.86
C PHE A 32 23.78 -4.98 17.85
N ARG A 33 23.11 -4.82 19.00
CA ARG A 33 23.46 -3.82 20.02
C ARG A 33 24.92 -3.88 20.50
N PRO A 34 25.56 -5.07 20.70
CA PRO A 34 26.98 -5.12 21.09
C PRO A 34 27.92 -4.53 20.03
N LEU A 35 27.53 -4.56 18.75
CA LEU A 35 28.34 -4.07 17.64
C LEU A 35 28.10 -2.58 17.36
N THR A 36 26.85 -2.13 17.50
CA THR A 36 26.45 -0.78 17.08
C THR A 36 26.31 0.22 18.23
N GLY A 37 26.29 -0.27 19.48
CA GLY A 37 25.87 0.50 20.64
C GLY A 37 24.38 0.86 20.58
N GLU A 38 23.99 1.83 21.40
CA GLU A 38 22.66 2.43 21.35
C GLU A 38 22.68 3.66 20.43
N GLY A 39 21.59 3.90 19.71
CA GLY A 39 21.39 5.13 18.96
C GLY A 39 20.91 4.92 17.53
N ILE A 40 21.34 5.80 16.61
CA ILE A 40 20.76 5.92 15.25
C ILE A 40 20.91 4.61 14.49
N VAL A 41 22.10 4.02 14.54
CA VAL A 41 22.42 2.78 13.82
C VAL A 41 21.53 1.63 14.26
N LEU A 42 21.29 1.49 15.57
CA LEU A 42 20.41 0.44 16.11
C LEU A 42 18.94 0.67 15.70
N SER A 43 18.46 1.92 15.70
CA SER A 43 17.12 2.26 15.21
C SER A 43 16.94 1.95 13.73
N LEU A 44 17.96 2.23 12.90
CA LEU A 44 17.94 1.89 11.48
C LEU A 44 17.93 0.39 11.26
N ILE A 45 18.68 -0.39 12.06
CA ILE A 45 18.65 -1.86 12.01
C ILE A 45 17.28 -2.40 12.43
N GLU A 46 16.68 -1.90 13.52
CA GLU A 46 15.30 -2.28 13.92
C GLU A 46 14.32 -2.01 12.77
N GLY A 47 14.45 -0.85 12.13
CA GLY A 47 13.66 -0.47 10.96
C GLY A 47 13.83 -1.41 9.77
N ALA A 48 15.07 -1.74 9.43
CA ALA A 48 15.40 -2.65 8.34
C ALA A 48 14.87 -4.06 8.60
N ILE A 49 15.05 -4.59 9.82
CA ILE A 49 14.52 -5.90 10.22
C ILE A 49 12.99 -5.90 10.13
N ARG A 50 12.33 -4.84 10.61
CA ARG A 50 10.87 -4.70 10.51
C ARG A 50 10.40 -4.71 9.05
N MET A 51 11.11 -4.01 8.18
CA MET A 51 10.81 -4.00 6.74
C MET A 51 10.96 -5.39 6.11
N LEU A 52 12.04 -6.11 6.46
CA LEU A 52 12.27 -7.47 5.98
C LEU A 52 11.19 -8.43 6.46
N ILE A 53 10.78 -8.36 7.73
CA ILE A 53 9.68 -9.15 8.28
C ILE A 53 8.37 -8.82 7.56
N PHE A 54 8.08 -7.55 7.31
CA PHE A 54 6.89 -7.13 6.58
C PHE A 54 6.84 -7.67 5.16
N ILE A 55 7.92 -7.49 4.39
CA ILE A 55 8.00 -8.00 3.01
C ILE A 55 7.93 -9.53 3.02
N GLY A 56 8.66 -10.19 3.93
CA GLY A 56 8.65 -11.64 4.10
C GLY A 56 7.25 -12.17 4.42
N TYR A 57 6.54 -11.52 5.34
CA TYR A 57 5.16 -11.85 5.68
C TYR A 57 4.24 -11.78 4.46
N ILE A 58 4.26 -10.67 3.71
CA ILE A 58 3.47 -10.51 2.48
C ILE A 58 3.79 -11.63 1.48
N LEU A 59 5.07 -11.94 1.28
CA LEU A 59 5.49 -13.00 0.36
C LEU A 59 4.98 -14.38 0.80
N LEU A 60 4.96 -14.67 2.10
CA LEU A 60 4.46 -15.94 2.64
C LEU A 60 2.94 -16.05 2.46
N ILE A 61 2.17 -15.04 2.91
CA ILE A 61 0.71 -15.09 2.81
C ILE A 61 0.23 -15.03 1.37
N SER A 62 0.99 -14.39 0.46
CA SER A 62 0.64 -14.32 -0.97
C SER A 62 0.60 -15.69 -1.66
N ARG A 63 1.11 -16.73 -1.01
CA ARG A 63 1.02 -18.13 -1.50
C ARG A 63 -0.27 -18.83 -1.11
N MET A 64 -1.07 -18.25 -0.22
CA MET A 64 -2.39 -18.76 0.13
C MET A 64 -3.39 -18.40 -0.97
N GLU A 65 -4.23 -19.35 -1.38
CA GLU A 65 -5.19 -19.16 -2.48
C GLU A 65 -6.19 -18.04 -2.19
N ASP A 66 -6.69 -17.96 -0.96
CA ASP A 66 -7.64 -16.92 -0.55
C ASP A 66 -7.01 -15.53 -0.63
N ILE A 67 -5.77 -15.36 -0.16
CA ILE A 67 -5.05 -14.09 -0.23
C ILE A 67 -4.73 -13.73 -1.67
N ARG A 68 -4.38 -14.72 -2.50
CA ARG A 68 -4.17 -14.50 -3.94
C ARG A 68 -5.45 -13.98 -4.60
N ARG A 69 -6.62 -14.54 -4.27
CA ARG A 69 -7.93 -14.07 -4.74
C ARG A 69 -8.20 -12.63 -4.27
N VAL A 70 -7.91 -12.28 -3.01
CA VAL A 70 -8.01 -10.89 -2.52
C VAL A 70 -7.11 -9.95 -3.34
N PHE A 71 -5.87 -10.35 -3.64
CA PHE A 71 -4.96 -9.55 -4.47
C PHE A 71 -5.42 -9.42 -5.93
N MET A 72 -6.19 -10.38 -6.45
CA MET A 72 -6.82 -10.26 -7.78
C MET A 72 -7.94 -9.22 -7.76
N TYR A 73 -8.82 -9.22 -6.75
CA TYR A 73 -9.84 -8.17 -6.60
C TYR A 73 -9.23 -6.77 -6.46
N HIS A 74 -8.15 -6.64 -5.68
CA HIS A 74 -7.39 -5.40 -5.58
C HIS A 74 -6.78 -4.99 -6.93
N GLY A 75 -6.31 -5.95 -7.72
CA GLY A 75 -5.88 -5.72 -9.10
C GLY A 75 -7.01 -5.22 -10.01
N ALA A 76 -8.22 -5.76 -9.86
CA ALA A 76 -9.39 -5.31 -10.60
C ALA A 76 -9.76 -3.85 -10.27
N GLU A 77 -9.76 -3.47 -8.99
CA GLU A 77 -9.97 -2.08 -8.56
C GLU A 77 -8.97 -1.14 -9.24
N HIS A 78 -7.66 -1.43 -9.12
CA HIS A 78 -6.62 -0.61 -9.74
C HIS A 78 -6.79 -0.49 -11.25
N LYS A 79 -7.16 -1.58 -11.93
CA LYS A 79 -7.39 -1.57 -13.38
C LYS A 79 -8.61 -0.73 -13.75
N CYS A 80 -9.70 -0.78 -12.99
CA CYS A 80 -10.87 0.09 -13.22
C CYS A 80 -10.50 1.56 -13.06
N ILE A 81 -9.82 1.93 -11.97
CA ILE A 81 -9.40 3.32 -11.72
C ILE A 81 -8.41 3.81 -12.80
N ASN A 82 -7.44 3.00 -13.18
CA ASN A 82 -6.51 3.36 -14.25
C ASN A 82 -7.19 3.45 -15.63
N CYS A 83 -8.25 2.68 -15.88
CA CYS A 83 -9.04 2.77 -17.12
C CYS A 83 -9.74 4.12 -17.24
N ILE A 84 -10.45 4.56 -16.19
CA ILE A 84 -11.14 5.85 -16.17
C ILE A 84 -10.16 7.03 -16.24
N GLU A 85 -9.01 6.92 -15.56
CA GLU A 85 -7.97 7.96 -15.59
C GLU A 85 -7.27 8.06 -16.95
N ALA A 86 -7.30 6.98 -17.73
CA ALA A 86 -6.83 6.98 -19.13
C ALA A 86 -7.88 7.54 -20.10
N GLY A 87 -9.05 7.96 -19.62
CA GLY A 87 -10.13 8.48 -20.45
C GLY A 87 -10.91 7.40 -21.19
N LEU A 88 -10.79 6.12 -20.81
CA LEU A 88 -11.42 5.00 -21.49
C LEU A 88 -12.72 4.58 -20.78
N PRO A 89 -13.78 4.22 -21.53
CA PRO A 89 -15.00 3.66 -20.95
C PRO A 89 -14.73 2.37 -20.15
N LEU A 90 -15.45 2.17 -19.04
CA LEU A 90 -15.35 0.97 -18.21
C LEU A 90 -15.98 -0.25 -18.88
N THR A 91 -15.27 -0.85 -19.82
CA THR A 91 -15.58 -2.15 -20.41
C THR A 91 -14.60 -3.20 -19.94
N VAL A 92 -15.01 -4.47 -19.93
CA VAL A 92 -14.13 -5.58 -19.52
C VAL A 92 -12.82 -5.58 -20.31
N ASP A 93 -12.87 -5.34 -21.63
CA ASP A 93 -11.68 -5.33 -22.48
C ASP A 93 -10.75 -4.15 -22.19
N ASN A 94 -11.28 -2.96 -21.93
CA ASN A 94 -10.48 -1.79 -21.58
C ASN A 94 -9.82 -1.97 -20.21
N VAL A 95 -10.59 -2.42 -19.22
CA VAL A 95 -10.10 -2.69 -17.86
C VAL A 95 -9.04 -3.79 -17.89
N ARG A 96 -9.23 -4.86 -18.67
CA ARG A 96 -8.23 -5.94 -18.81
C ARG A 96 -6.86 -5.41 -19.26
N ARG A 97 -6.84 -4.42 -20.16
CA ARG A 97 -5.61 -3.79 -20.71
C ARG A 97 -4.98 -2.77 -19.77
N ALA A 98 -5.72 -2.22 -18.81
CA ALA A 98 -5.21 -1.24 -17.88
C ALA A 98 -4.13 -1.82 -16.95
N SER A 99 -3.28 -0.95 -16.40
CA SER A 99 -2.25 -1.34 -15.43
C SER A 99 -2.88 -1.74 -14.10
N ARG A 100 -2.28 -2.71 -13.40
CA ARG A 100 -2.59 -3.01 -11.99
C ARG A 100 -1.79 -2.18 -10.98
N GLU A 101 -0.88 -1.34 -11.46
CA GLU A 101 -0.09 -0.43 -10.62
C GLU A 101 -0.75 0.95 -10.61
N HIS A 102 -1.00 1.50 -9.42
CA HIS A 102 -1.61 2.83 -9.26
C HIS A 102 -0.83 3.67 -8.26
N ARG A 103 -0.55 4.95 -8.57
CA ARG A 103 0.32 5.79 -7.71
C ARG A 103 -0.30 6.13 -6.35
N ARG A 104 -1.61 5.98 -6.18
CA ARG A 104 -2.37 6.36 -4.98
C ARG A 104 -2.94 5.18 -4.18
N CYS A 105 -2.24 4.04 -4.17
CA CYS A 105 -2.70 2.84 -3.46
C CYS A 105 -2.43 2.87 -1.95
N GLY A 106 -3.41 2.47 -1.13
CA GLY A 106 -3.28 2.31 0.32
C GLY A 106 -2.21 1.30 0.76
N THR A 107 -1.89 0.29 -0.05
CA THR A 107 -0.77 -0.63 0.26
C THR A 107 0.59 0.07 0.18
N SER A 108 0.75 1.03 -0.73
CA SER A 108 1.93 1.91 -0.76
C SER A 108 1.94 2.88 0.41
N PHE A 109 0.78 3.35 0.88
CA PHE A 109 0.69 4.18 2.07
C PHE A 109 1.25 3.48 3.31
N LEU A 110 0.89 2.21 3.54
CA LEU A 110 1.46 1.44 4.66
C LEU A 110 2.98 1.32 4.60
N LEU A 111 3.54 1.12 3.40
CA LEU A 111 4.99 1.12 3.20
C LEU A 111 5.63 2.47 3.55
N TYR A 112 5.02 3.58 3.11
CA TYR A 112 5.51 4.91 3.42
C TYR A 112 5.43 5.22 4.92
N VAL A 113 4.35 4.82 5.60
CA VAL A 113 4.23 4.93 7.06
C VAL A 113 5.38 4.22 7.74
N MET A 114 5.74 3.02 7.31
CA MET A 114 6.89 2.30 7.88
C MET A 114 8.22 2.99 7.57
N LEU A 115 8.49 3.36 6.32
CA LEU A 115 9.74 4.04 5.94
C LEU A 115 9.91 5.36 6.69
N ILE A 116 8.86 6.18 6.76
CA ILE A 116 8.88 7.45 7.48
C ILE A 116 9.02 7.20 8.98
N SER A 117 8.39 6.16 9.54
CA SER A 117 8.61 5.77 10.94
C SER A 117 10.08 5.47 11.24
N ILE A 118 10.78 4.77 10.34
CA ILE A 118 12.21 4.47 10.51
C ILE A 118 13.02 5.77 10.58
N ILE A 119 12.73 6.72 9.69
CA ILE A 119 13.39 8.03 9.69
C ILE A 119 13.11 8.78 11.01
N PHE A 120 11.85 8.90 11.41
CA PHE A 120 11.47 9.60 12.64
C PHE A 120 12.12 8.99 13.89
N PHE A 121 12.06 7.66 14.04
CA PHE A 121 12.63 6.98 15.21
C PHE A 121 14.16 6.84 15.16
N ALA A 122 14.77 7.03 13.98
CA ALA A 122 16.21 7.17 13.88
C ALA A 122 16.69 8.50 14.47
N PHE A 123 15.97 9.61 14.25
CA PHE A 123 16.38 10.93 14.75
C PHE A 123 15.83 11.28 16.14
N ILE A 124 14.65 10.79 16.50
CA ILE A 124 14.01 11.05 17.80
C ILE A 124 14.36 9.91 18.76
N GLN A 125 15.42 10.12 19.54
CA GLN A 125 15.93 9.15 20.49
C GLN A 125 15.71 9.60 21.92
N THR A 126 15.50 8.62 22.79
CA THR A 126 15.42 8.82 24.23
C THR A 126 15.90 7.56 24.93
N ASP A 127 16.59 7.75 26.04
CA ASP A 127 17.11 6.67 26.88
C ASP A 127 16.01 6.11 27.80
N ASP A 128 14.99 6.92 28.09
CA ASP A 128 13.85 6.52 28.91
C ASP A 128 12.90 5.61 28.11
N ARG A 129 12.67 4.40 28.63
CA ARG A 129 11.84 3.38 27.97
C ARG A 129 10.36 3.78 27.90
N ILE A 130 9.83 4.43 28.94
CA ILE A 130 8.43 4.87 28.98
C ILE A 130 8.25 6.02 27.99
N LEU A 131 9.16 7.01 28.04
CA LEU A 131 9.12 8.14 27.11
C LEU A 131 9.25 7.69 25.65
N LYS A 132 10.08 6.67 25.38
CA LYS A 132 10.20 6.05 24.05
C LYS A 132 8.87 5.50 23.55
N VAL A 133 8.13 4.79 24.40
CA VAL A 133 6.81 4.23 24.04
C VAL A 133 5.79 5.35 23.83
N VAL A 134 5.75 6.34 24.73
CA VAL A 134 4.85 7.50 24.61
C VAL A 134 5.11 8.25 23.31
N LEU A 135 6.38 8.56 22.99
CA LEU A 135 6.75 9.22 21.74
C LEU A 135 6.34 8.39 20.52
N ARG A 136 6.53 7.07 20.54
CA ARG A 136 6.07 6.20 19.45
C ARG A 136 4.57 6.32 19.21
N VAL A 137 3.75 6.35 20.27
CA VAL A 137 2.29 6.50 20.15
C VAL A 137 1.89 7.89 19.66
N VAL A 138 2.45 8.94 20.27
CA VAL A 138 2.16 10.34 19.92
C VAL A 138 2.59 10.68 18.49
N LEU A 139 3.64 10.04 17.98
CA LEU A 139 4.13 10.27 16.62
C LEU A 139 3.30 9.54 15.54
N ILE A 140 2.41 8.61 15.88
CA ILE A 140 1.59 7.87 14.89
C ILE A 140 0.80 8.83 13.97
N PRO A 141 0.02 9.81 14.49
CA PRO A 141 -0.73 10.72 13.64
C PRO A 141 0.17 11.60 12.76
N ILE A 142 1.32 12.02 13.28
CA ILE A 142 2.29 12.84 12.54
C ILE A 142 2.89 12.05 11.39
N ILE A 143 3.35 10.83 11.65
CA ILE A 143 3.90 9.93 10.63
C ILE A 143 2.83 9.64 9.56
N ALA A 144 1.59 9.36 9.97
CA ALA A 144 0.48 9.13 9.05
C ALA A 144 0.20 10.36 8.18
N GLY A 145 0.18 11.57 8.76
CA GLY A 145 -0.01 12.82 8.03
C GLY A 145 1.09 13.07 7.00
N VAL A 146 2.37 12.91 7.39
CA VAL A 146 3.50 13.04 6.47
C VAL A 146 3.43 11.99 5.34
N SER A 147 3.04 10.76 5.68
CA SER A 147 2.86 9.68 4.69
C SER A 147 1.72 9.97 3.71
N TYR A 148 0.65 10.60 4.19
CA TYR A 148 -0.50 11.00 3.37
C TYR A 148 -0.12 12.10 2.37
N GLU A 149 0.59 13.14 2.83
CA GLU A 149 1.07 14.18 1.91
C GLU A 149 2.08 13.62 0.90
N PHE A 150 2.92 12.66 1.31
CA PHE A 150 3.84 12.00 0.40
C PHE A 150 3.11 11.22 -0.71
N ILE A 151 2.11 10.39 -0.37
CA ILE A 151 1.35 9.63 -1.39
C ILE A 151 0.51 10.56 -2.28
N ARG A 152 -0.01 11.66 -1.73
CA ARG A 152 -0.73 12.69 -2.48
C ARG A 152 0.19 13.40 -3.48
N LEU A 153 1.41 13.72 -3.06
CA LEU A 153 2.44 14.29 -3.94
C LEU A 153 2.86 13.31 -5.03
N ALA A 154 3.07 12.03 -4.68
CA ALA A 154 3.41 10.96 -5.62
C ALA A 154 2.35 10.78 -6.72
N GLY A 155 1.07 10.95 -6.38
CA GLY A 155 -0.04 10.88 -7.33
C GLY A 155 -0.15 12.09 -8.26
N ARG A 156 0.39 13.25 -7.90
CA ARG A 156 0.23 14.51 -8.66
C ARG A 156 1.49 14.95 -9.42
N SER A 157 2.65 14.39 -9.08
CA SER A 157 3.94 14.84 -9.61
C SER A 157 4.47 13.91 -10.69
N GLU A 158 4.90 14.50 -11.81
CA GLU A 158 5.71 13.82 -12.83
C GLU A 158 7.22 14.03 -12.61
N ASN A 159 7.63 14.65 -11.51
CA ASN A 159 9.04 14.89 -11.22
C ASN A 159 9.82 13.56 -11.12
N PRO A 160 10.96 13.42 -11.83
CA PRO A 160 11.79 12.21 -11.81
C PRO A 160 12.20 11.77 -10.40
N VAL A 161 12.45 12.70 -9.50
CA VAL A 161 12.82 12.42 -8.10
C VAL A 161 11.64 11.81 -7.35
N VAL A 162 10.46 12.42 -7.45
CA VAL A 162 9.24 11.90 -6.82
C VAL A 162 8.94 10.50 -7.36
N ARG A 163 9.03 10.31 -8.68
CA ARG A 163 8.86 9.01 -9.33
C ARG A 163 9.85 7.96 -8.82
N LEU A 164 11.13 8.33 -8.62
CA LEU A 164 12.15 7.44 -8.06
C LEU A 164 11.82 7.03 -6.62
N VAL A 165 11.45 7.98 -5.76
CA VAL A 165 11.15 7.71 -4.34
C VAL A 165 9.84 6.94 -4.19
N SER A 166 8.90 7.03 -5.14
CA SER A 166 7.66 6.25 -5.12
C SER A 166 7.79 4.81 -5.65
N ARG A 167 8.91 4.45 -6.28
CA ARG A 167 9.14 3.10 -6.82
C ARG A 167 8.99 1.96 -5.81
N PRO A 168 9.50 2.06 -4.56
CA PRO A 168 9.31 1.02 -3.57
C PRO A 168 7.83 0.71 -3.31
N GLY A 169 6.96 1.73 -3.32
CA GLY A 169 5.52 1.55 -3.21
C GLY A 169 4.93 0.75 -4.36
N LEU A 170 5.33 1.05 -5.60
CA LEU A 170 4.92 0.30 -6.79
C LEU A 170 5.44 -1.15 -6.78
N TRP A 171 6.66 -1.38 -6.29
CA TRP A 171 7.19 -2.74 -6.13
C TRP A 171 6.39 -3.55 -5.12
N LEU A 172 5.96 -2.93 -4.02
CA LEU A 172 5.08 -3.61 -3.07
C LEU A 172 3.73 -3.97 -3.72
N GLN A 173 3.18 -3.11 -4.57
CA GLN A 173 1.96 -3.42 -5.32
C GLN A 173 2.11 -4.65 -6.22
N LYS A 174 3.32 -4.91 -6.77
CA LYS A 174 3.55 -6.14 -7.53
C LYS A 174 3.36 -7.40 -6.68
N LEU A 175 3.55 -7.31 -5.37
CA LEU A 175 3.35 -8.39 -4.40
C LEU A 175 1.90 -8.45 -3.89
N THR A 176 1.22 -7.31 -3.77
CA THR A 176 -0.13 -7.17 -3.17
C THR A 176 -1.27 -7.00 -4.19
N THR A 177 -0.97 -7.11 -5.49
CA THR A 177 -1.94 -7.18 -6.58
C THR A 177 -1.65 -8.39 -7.44
N ARG A 178 -2.66 -8.91 -8.14
CA ARG A 178 -2.56 -9.98 -9.13
C ARG A 178 -3.49 -9.68 -10.31
N GLU A 179 -3.24 -10.33 -11.43
CA GLU A 179 -4.12 -10.23 -12.60
C GLU A 179 -5.48 -10.85 -12.29
N PRO A 180 -6.58 -10.08 -12.39
CA PRO A 180 -7.93 -10.58 -12.18
C PRO A 180 -8.43 -11.39 -13.38
N ASP A 181 -9.41 -12.26 -13.12
CA ASP A 181 -10.23 -12.85 -14.18
C ASP A 181 -11.37 -11.89 -14.58
N ASP A 182 -12.08 -12.24 -15.67
CA ASP A 182 -13.15 -11.41 -16.20
C ASP A 182 -14.33 -11.22 -15.23
N GLU A 183 -14.62 -12.21 -14.37
CA GLU A 183 -15.68 -12.08 -13.37
C GLU A 183 -15.28 -11.10 -12.28
N MET A 184 -14.03 -11.12 -11.83
CA MET A 184 -13.51 -10.13 -10.90
C MET A 184 -13.46 -8.72 -11.51
N ILE A 185 -13.16 -8.60 -12.80
CA ILE A 185 -13.24 -7.33 -13.53
C ILE A 185 -14.68 -6.80 -13.53
N LYS A 186 -15.68 -7.64 -13.82
CA LYS A 186 -17.10 -7.25 -13.76
C LYS A 186 -17.51 -6.75 -12.37
N VAL A 187 -17.06 -7.44 -11.32
CA VAL A 187 -17.28 -7.00 -9.92
C VAL A 187 -16.64 -5.64 -9.66
N GLY A 188 -15.41 -5.43 -10.15
CA GLY A 188 -14.70 -4.16 -10.04
C GLY A 188 -15.44 -3.02 -10.75
N ILE A 189 -15.88 -3.24 -11.99
CA ILE A 189 -16.67 -2.26 -12.76
C ILE A 189 -17.96 -1.93 -12.01
N ARG A 190 -18.71 -2.96 -11.59
CA ARG A 190 -19.98 -2.74 -10.87
C ARG A 190 -19.78 -1.99 -9.55
N SER A 191 -18.66 -2.23 -8.87
CA SER A 191 -18.32 -1.54 -7.63
C SER A 191 -18.03 -0.06 -7.87
N VAL A 192 -17.34 0.27 -8.97
CA VAL A 192 -17.08 1.67 -9.37
C VAL A 192 -18.37 2.37 -9.82
N ASP A 193 -19.20 1.71 -10.63
CA ASP A 193 -20.50 2.24 -11.09
C ASP A 193 -21.39 2.68 -9.92
N GLU A 194 -21.36 1.93 -8.81
CA GLU A 194 -22.23 2.19 -7.66
C GLU A 194 -21.77 3.37 -6.80
N VAL A 195 -20.48 3.71 -6.84
CA VAL A 195 -19.88 4.71 -5.95
C VAL A 195 -19.37 5.95 -6.67
N PHE A 196 -19.28 5.93 -8.01
CA PHE A 196 -18.65 6.97 -8.79
C PHE A 196 -19.28 7.11 -10.19
N ASP A 197 -19.75 8.32 -10.53
CA ASP A 197 -20.21 8.67 -11.88
C ASP A 197 -19.02 8.86 -12.83
N TRP A 198 -18.48 7.74 -13.30
CA TRP A 198 -17.36 7.75 -14.23
C TRP A 198 -17.75 8.27 -15.61
N GLU A 199 -18.99 8.14 -16.05
CA GLU A 199 -19.44 8.70 -17.33
C GLU A 199 -19.42 10.22 -17.31
N GLY A 200 -19.93 10.83 -16.23
CA GLY A 200 -19.83 12.26 -15.98
C GLY A 200 -18.38 12.71 -15.91
N PHE A 201 -17.54 12.00 -15.16
CA PHE A 201 -16.10 12.27 -15.07
C PHE A 201 -15.43 12.24 -16.45
N LEU A 202 -15.73 11.25 -17.30
CA LEU A 202 -15.18 11.16 -18.65
C LEU A 202 -15.62 12.34 -19.52
N LYS A 203 -16.90 12.73 -19.44
CA LYS A 203 -17.44 13.88 -20.18
C LYS A 203 -16.75 15.17 -19.76
N GLU A 204 -16.58 15.41 -18.47
CA GLU A 204 -15.97 16.63 -17.95
C GLU A 204 -14.46 16.74 -18.24
N ASN A 205 -13.73 15.63 -18.13
CA ASN A 205 -12.27 15.64 -18.16
C ASN A 205 -11.68 15.27 -19.53
N PHE A 206 -12.43 14.59 -20.39
CA PHE A 206 -11.91 14.05 -21.65
C PHE A 206 -12.76 14.36 -22.90
N ALA A 207 -14.03 14.76 -22.78
CA ALA A 207 -14.86 15.05 -23.96
C ALA A 207 -14.52 16.37 -24.69
N GLY A 208 -13.54 17.14 -24.20
CA GLY A 208 -12.96 18.27 -24.92
C GLY A 208 -11.96 17.89 -26.04
N GLY A 209 -11.73 16.60 -26.27
CA GLY A 209 -10.76 16.11 -27.26
C GLY A 209 -11.27 14.89 -28.01
N SER A 210 -12.33 15.05 -28.80
CA SER A 210 -12.61 14.14 -29.91
C SER A 210 -11.41 14.19 -30.87
N ARG A 211 -10.47 13.24 -30.70
CA ARG A 211 -9.60 12.83 -31.79
C ARG A 211 -10.52 12.31 -32.88
N GLU A 212 -10.65 13.08 -33.96
CA GLU A 212 -11.01 12.58 -35.26
C GLU A 212 -10.06 11.44 -35.60
N ASP A 213 -10.51 10.21 -35.34
CA ASP A 213 -9.98 9.06 -36.05
C ASP A 213 -10.56 9.16 -37.46
N THR A 214 -9.84 9.85 -38.33
CA THR A 214 -10.11 9.84 -39.76
C THR A 214 -9.84 8.43 -40.23
N GLY A 215 -10.89 7.61 -40.25
CA GLY A 215 -10.94 6.42 -41.06
C GLY A 215 -10.60 6.81 -42.49
N SER A 216 -9.38 6.47 -42.91
CA SER A 216 -9.08 6.26 -44.32
C SER A 216 -9.48 4.83 -44.62
N GLU A 217 -10.73 4.67 -45.02
CA GLU A 217 -11.12 3.61 -45.94
C GLU A 217 -10.54 3.98 -47.33
N ASP A 218 -9.91 2.96 -47.94
CA ASP A 218 -9.49 2.78 -49.34
C ASP A 218 -8.36 3.64 -49.95
#